data_AF-A0A3N9W2D4-F1
#
_entry.id   AF-A0A3N9W2D4-F1
#
_cell.length_a   1.000
_cell.length_b   1.000
_cell.length_c   1.000
_cell.angle_alpha   90.00
_cell.angle_beta   90.00
_cell.angle_gamma   90.00
#
_symmetry.space_group_name_H-M   'P 1'
#
loop_
_entity.id
_entity.type
_entity.pdbx_description
1 polymer ?
#
loop_
_entity_poly.entity_id
_entity_poly.type
_entity_poly.pdbx_seq_one_letter_code
_entity_poly.pdbx_strand_id
1 'polypeptide(L)'
;MKHTLKRQLRRLATERPYQIVAASAAALAIATTSGALLTTADDAPAGQRTATTVAEMRSDVAASRGEVRDASPSASSAPTTAAPAASAASPAAKAKSNPDLTRKPTPKPPATKVLDYDYEAQNTYYNCGPAATRNALSAAGIDRTQEELGAELGTTEMGTNSAEDTTRVLNAEVKGSPYRTRMFPGAPSPAQMDRLQADVVKAITDGRGVVANVVGDATDTDGGWHSYGGGHYIAVVGYKDNGRTVRIADSANPADPSYWITTIDLANWITSRGYSA
;
A
#
# COMPACT_ATOMS: atom_id res chain seq x y z
N MET A 1 -28.47 3.49 22.12
CA MET A 1 -28.83 4.89 22.48
C MET A 1 -27.90 5.54 23.51
N LYS A 2 -27.18 4.80 24.37
CA LYS A 2 -26.26 5.42 25.38
C LYS A 2 -24.91 5.87 24.82
N HIS A 3 -24.41 5.26 23.74
CA HIS A 3 -23.10 5.60 23.15
C HIS A 3 -23.12 6.84 22.26
N THR A 4 -24.24 7.13 21.58
CA THR A 4 -24.40 8.33 20.74
C THR A 4 -24.42 9.63 21.55
N LEU A 5 -24.95 9.60 22.79
CA LEU A 5 -24.98 10.78 23.66
C LEU A 5 -23.59 11.22 24.15
N LYS A 6 -22.66 10.29 24.41
CA LYS A 6 -21.30 10.64 24.83
C LYS A 6 -20.50 11.36 23.73
N ARG A 7 -20.78 11.05 22.45
CA ARG A 7 -20.11 11.67 21.29
C ARG A 7 -20.57 13.10 21.05
N GLN A 8 -21.84 13.41 21.33
CA GLN A 8 -22.35 14.79 21.23
C GLN A 8 -21.81 15.72 22.31
N LEU A 9 -21.59 15.21 23.53
CA LEU A 9 -21.09 16.04 24.64
C LEU A 9 -19.61 16.45 24.49
N ARG A 10 -18.79 15.66 23.79
CA ARG A 10 -17.38 16.05 23.52
C ARG A 10 -17.25 17.14 22.44
N ARG A 11 -18.21 17.25 21.53
CA ARG A 11 -18.19 18.26 20.44
C ARG A 11 -18.49 19.68 20.92
N LEU A 12 -19.12 19.83 22.08
CA LEU A 12 -19.48 21.14 22.66
C LEU A 12 -18.35 21.76 23.53
N ALA A 13 -17.25 21.04 23.76
CA ALA A 13 -16.20 21.47 24.69
C ALA A 13 -14.95 22.10 24.03
N THR A 14 -14.90 22.21 22.71
CA THR A 14 -13.70 22.69 21.98
C THR A 14 -13.99 23.79 20.97
N GLU A 15 -14.82 24.76 21.33
CA GLU A 15 -14.82 26.06 20.66
C GLU A 15 -14.25 27.12 21.61
N ARG A 16 -12.99 27.50 21.40
CA ARG A 16 -12.46 28.78 21.85
C ARG A 16 -12.05 29.60 20.62
N PRO A 17 -12.52 30.84 20.49
CA PRO A 17 -12.15 31.72 19.38
C PRO A 17 -10.81 32.39 19.69
N TYR A 18 -9.87 32.36 18.76
CA TYR A 18 -8.76 33.30 18.77
C TYR A 18 -8.88 34.27 17.61
N GLN A 19 -8.88 35.53 18.01
CA GLN A 19 -9.07 36.71 17.22
C GLN A 19 -7.88 37.01 16.32
N ILE A 20 -8.22 37.68 15.22
CA ILE A 20 -7.37 38.37 14.27
C ILE A 20 -6.42 39.33 15.00
N VAL A 21 -5.13 39.29 14.65
CA VAL A 21 -4.22 40.43 14.80
C VAL A 21 -3.63 40.74 13.43
N ALA A 22 -3.82 41.99 13.04
CA ALA A 22 -3.43 42.59 11.78
C ALA A 22 -1.93 42.96 11.73
N ALA A 23 -1.46 43.06 10.49
CA ALA A 23 -0.47 44.01 9.97
C ALA A 23 0.95 44.04 10.55
N SER A 24 1.93 43.78 9.68
CA SER A 24 3.10 44.64 9.54
C SER A 24 3.69 44.52 8.13
N ALA A 25 3.71 45.66 7.44
CA ALA A 25 4.41 45.93 6.20
C ALA A 25 5.78 46.56 6.52
N ALA A 26 6.77 46.34 5.62
CA ALA A 26 8.04 47.06 5.40
C ALA A 26 9.17 46.04 5.18
N ALA A 27 10.15 46.19 4.28
CA ALA A 27 10.43 47.18 3.25
C ALA A 27 11.38 46.54 2.24
N LEU A 28 11.31 47.04 1.00
CA LEU A 28 12.18 46.74 -0.12
C LEU A 28 13.57 47.37 0.13
N ALA A 29 14.65 46.61 -0.04
CA ALA A 29 16.00 47.15 -0.21
C ALA A 29 16.66 46.50 -1.43
N ILE A 30 16.71 47.28 -2.51
CA ILE A 30 17.52 47.01 -3.70
C ILE A 30 18.92 47.54 -3.39
N ALA A 31 19.95 46.70 -3.55
CA ALA A 31 21.33 47.14 -3.62
C ALA A 31 21.95 46.61 -4.92
N THR A 32 22.01 47.49 -5.91
CA THR A 32 22.85 47.37 -7.10
C THR A 32 24.25 47.85 -6.78
N THR A 33 25.28 47.06 -7.06
CA THR A 33 26.60 47.60 -7.45
C THR A 33 27.18 46.77 -8.59
N SER A 34 27.47 47.48 -9.68
CA SER A 34 28.21 47.04 -10.85
C SER A 34 29.70 47.37 -10.67
N GLY A 35 30.57 46.59 -11.32
CA GLY A 35 32.00 46.88 -11.50
C GLY A 35 32.79 45.59 -11.75
N ALA A 36 32.84 45.09 -12.97
CA ALA A 36 33.74 45.46 -14.08
C ALA A 36 35.10 44.72 -14.05
N LEU A 37 35.32 43.98 -15.13
CA LEU A 37 36.47 43.15 -15.52
C LEU A 37 37.81 43.91 -15.56
N LEU A 38 38.93 43.22 -15.30
CA LEU A 38 40.15 43.32 -16.09
C LEU A 38 40.94 41.99 -16.09
N THR A 39 41.53 41.72 -17.25
CA THR A 39 42.27 40.57 -17.75
C THR A 39 43.73 40.53 -17.28
N THR A 40 44.36 39.34 -17.18
CA THR A 40 45.47 38.84 -18.04
C THR A 40 46.34 37.75 -17.38
N ALA A 41 46.54 36.67 -18.14
CA ALA A 41 47.76 35.89 -18.42
C ALA A 41 48.56 35.15 -17.33
N ASP A 42 48.72 33.84 -17.61
CA ASP A 42 49.89 32.95 -17.48
C ASP A 42 50.80 33.02 -16.24
N ASP A 43 50.90 31.91 -15.51
CA ASP A 43 52.07 31.01 -15.66
C ASP A 43 51.79 29.62 -15.07
N ALA A 44 52.35 28.58 -15.70
CA ALA A 44 52.37 27.21 -15.19
C ALA A 44 53.48 27.05 -14.13
N PRO A 45 53.49 25.94 -13.36
CA PRO A 45 54.30 24.83 -13.84
C PRO A 45 53.73 23.42 -13.56
N ALA A 46 54.31 22.48 -14.30
CA ALA A 46 54.07 21.05 -14.29
C ALA A 46 54.29 20.36 -12.93
N GLY A 47 53.64 19.21 -12.73
CA GLY A 47 54.06 18.26 -11.70
C GLY A 47 53.08 17.16 -11.34
N GLN A 48 53.23 16.00 -12.01
CA GLN A 48 52.97 14.65 -11.50
C GLN A 48 51.50 14.18 -11.33
N ARG A 49 51.11 13.35 -12.32
CA ARG A 49 50.15 12.25 -12.16
C ARG A 49 50.77 11.17 -11.25
N THR A 50 50.06 10.78 -10.20
CA THR A 50 50.24 9.50 -9.54
C THR A 50 48.90 8.77 -9.56
N ALA A 51 48.80 7.84 -10.51
CA ALA A 51 47.78 6.81 -10.51
C ALA A 51 48.10 5.84 -9.37
N THR A 52 47.20 5.71 -8.41
CA THR A 52 47.26 4.65 -7.40
C THR A 52 46.83 3.34 -8.02
N THR A 53 47.81 2.53 -8.36
CA THR A 53 47.69 1.09 -8.61
C THR A 53 47.35 0.37 -7.31
N VAL A 54 46.24 -0.39 -7.29
CA VAL A 54 46.02 -1.43 -6.28
C VAL A 54 46.30 -2.77 -6.97
N ALA A 55 47.41 -3.38 -6.57
CA ALA A 55 47.77 -4.74 -6.94
C ALA A 55 47.07 -5.75 -6.02
N GLU A 56 46.82 -6.92 -6.61
CA GLU A 56 46.06 -8.07 -6.15
C GLU A 56 46.53 -8.69 -4.83
N MET A 57 45.59 -9.34 -4.13
CA MET A 57 45.91 -10.59 -3.44
C MET A 57 44.87 -11.66 -3.82
N ARG A 58 45.43 -12.80 -4.25
CA ARG A 58 44.81 -13.95 -4.90
C ARG A 58 43.88 -14.73 -3.97
N SER A 59 42.89 -15.37 -4.57
CA SER A 59 42.32 -16.61 -4.03
C SER A 59 42.01 -17.52 -5.21
N ASP A 60 42.88 -18.51 -5.37
CA ASP A 60 42.73 -19.64 -6.27
C ASP A 60 41.58 -20.55 -5.77
N VAL A 61 40.70 -20.99 -6.65
CA VAL A 61 40.29 -22.41 -6.79
C VAL A 61 39.56 -22.57 -8.13
N ALA A 62 40.01 -23.58 -8.86
CA ALA A 62 39.85 -23.79 -10.28
C ALA A 62 38.49 -24.40 -10.69
N ALA A 63 38.01 -23.98 -11.86
CA ALA A 63 37.12 -24.75 -12.72
C ALA A 63 37.95 -25.48 -13.78
N SER A 64 37.64 -26.76 -14.04
CA SER A 64 38.08 -27.46 -15.26
C SER A 64 36.91 -28.21 -15.89
N ARG A 65 36.66 -27.89 -17.18
CA ARG A 65 35.85 -28.66 -18.13
C ARG A 65 36.59 -29.93 -18.56
N GLY A 66 35.83 -30.95 -18.94
CA GLY A 66 36.31 -32.09 -19.72
C GLY A 66 35.15 -32.77 -20.46
N GLU A 67 35.03 -32.45 -21.74
CA GLU A 67 34.06 -32.95 -22.73
C GLU A 67 34.49 -34.34 -23.23
N VAL A 68 33.57 -35.30 -23.38
CA VAL A 68 33.76 -36.44 -24.30
C VAL A 68 32.48 -36.70 -25.08
N ARG A 69 32.70 -36.86 -26.39
CA ARG A 69 31.78 -37.06 -27.50
C ARG A 69 31.26 -38.49 -27.53
N ASP A 70 30.05 -38.70 -28.04
CA ASP A 70 29.79 -39.78 -29.01
C ASP A 70 28.50 -39.52 -29.80
N ALA A 71 28.51 -39.94 -31.06
CA ALA A 71 27.59 -39.53 -32.12
C ALA A 71 26.73 -40.70 -32.67
N SER A 72 25.43 -40.41 -32.90
CA SER A 72 24.53 -40.87 -34.01
C SER A 72 24.28 -42.38 -34.28
N PRO A 73 23.30 -42.80 -35.15
CA PRO A 73 22.13 -42.12 -35.76
C PRO A 73 20.81 -42.97 -35.83
N SER A 74 19.74 -42.33 -36.36
CA SER A 74 18.59 -42.80 -37.17
C SER A 74 18.06 -44.26 -37.13
N ALA A 75 16.73 -44.43 -37.05
CA ALA A 75 15.86 -44.66 -38.23
C ALA A 75 14.42 -45.10 -37.86
N SER A 76 13.48 -44.69 -38.70
CA SER A 76 12.05 -44.96 -38.74
C SER A 76 11.72 -46.40 -39.16
N SER A 77 10.67 -47.02 -38.57
CA SER A 77 9.70 -47.89 -39.29
C SER A 77 8.52 -48.29 -38.39
N ALA A 78 7.30 -47.99 -38.86
CA ALA A 78 6.08 -48.73 -38.53
C ALA A 78 5.91 -49.88 -39.56
N PRO A 79 5.10 -50.94 -39.33
CA PRO A 79 3.64 -50.80 -39.42
C PRO A 79 2.81 -51.68 -38.46
N THR A 80 1.51 -51.66 -38.73
CA THR A 80 0.28 -51.94 -37.99
C THR A 80 -0.15 -53.42 -37.80
N THR A 81 -1.19 -53.58 -36.97
CA THR A 81 -2.27 -54.61 -36.83
C THR A 81 -2.18 -55.43 -35.53
N ALA A 82 -3.21 -55.66 -34.72
CA ALA A 82 -4.66 -55.46 -34.79
C ALA A 82 -5.27 -55.23 -33.39
N ALA A 83 -6.46 -54.61 -33.34
CA ALA A 83 -7.36 -54.55 -32.16
C ALA A 83 -8.31 -55.79 -32.16
N PRO A 84 -9.33 -55.94 -31.28
CA PRO A 84 -9.70 -55.18 -30.06
C PRO A 84 -10.09 -56.07 -28.84
N ALA A 85 -10.22 -55.50 -27.62
CA ALA A 85 -11.30 -55.85 -26.69
C ALA A 85 -11.34 -54.97 -25.41
N ALA A 86 -12.55 -54.48 -25.12
CA ALA A 86 -13.12 -54.10 -23.82
C ALA A 86 -12.56 -52.87 -23.08
N SER A 87 -13.14 -51.71 -23.41
CA SER A 87 -13.19 -50.53 -22.54
C SER A 87 -14.22 -50.76 -21.42
N ALA A 88 -13.78 -50.78 -20.16
CA ALA A 88 -14.65 -50.61 -19.01
C ALA A 88 -14.66 -49.13 -18.62
N ALA A 89 -15.67 -48.40 -19.09
CA ALA A 89 -15.93 -47.03 -18.67
C ALA A 89 -16.55 -47.03 -17.27
N SER A 90 -15.82 -46.50 -16.28
CA SER A 90 -16.41 -46.07 -15.01
C SER A 90 -17.30 -44.85 -15.27
N PRO A 91 -18.59 -44.84 -14.87
CA PRO A 91 -19.42 -43.66 -15.00
C PRO A 91 -18.93 -42.58 -14.03
N ALA A 92 -18.45 -41.47 -14.58
CA ALA A 92 -18.29 -40.23 -13.84
C ALA A 92 -19.67 -39.79 -13.33
N ALA A 93 -19.92 -39.97 -12.04
CA ALA A 93 -21.10 -39.42 -11.38
C ALA A 93 -20.96 -37.88 -11.39
N LYS A 94 -21.71 -37.23 -12.29
CA LYS A 94 -21.93 -35.79 -12.28
C LYS A 94 -22.40 -35.36 -10.90
N ALA A 95 -21.56 -34.60 -10.19
CA ALA A 95 -21.98 -33.88 -9.00
C ALA A 95 -23.11 -32.92 -9.41
N LYS A 96 -24.34 -33.26 -9.02
CA LYS A 96 -25.47 -32.33 -9.12
C LYS A 96 -25.23 -31.25 -8.08
N SER A 97 -24.83 -30.06 -8.51
CA SER A 97 -24.99 -28.86 -7.71
C SER A 97 -26.49 -28.70 -7.46
N ASN A 98 -26.95 -29.07 -6.28
CA ASN A 98 -28.29 -28.71 -5.83
C ASN A 98 -28.19 -27.28 -5.29
N PRO A 99 -28.65 -26.24 -6.01
CA PRO A 99 -28.65 -24.90 -5.45
C PRO A 99 -29.59 -24.94 -4.26
N ASP A 100 -29.07 -24.62 -3.08
CA ASP A 100 -29.87 -24.46 -1.88
C ASP A 100 -30.81 -23.25 -2.08
N LEU A 101 -32.02 -23.52 -2.57
CA LEU A 101 -33.08 -22.54 -2.82
C LEU A 101 -33.66 -21.96 -1.52
N THR A 102 -33.21 -22.44 -0.35
CA THR A 102 -33.66 -21.93 0.96
C THR A 102 -32.76 -20.81 1.49
N ARG A 103 -31.59 -20.58 0.87
CA ARG A 103 -30.71 -19.46 1.23
C ARG A 103 -31.28 -18.15 0.70
N LYS A 104 -31.82 -17.34 1.60
CA LYS A 104 -32.17 -15.95 1.30
C LYS A 104 -30.96 -15.25 0.66
N PRO A 105 -31.09 -14.60 -0.51
CA PRO A 105 -30.00 -13.87 -1.13
C PRO A 105 -29.44 -12.85 -0.15
N THR A 106 -28.13 -12.87 0.08
CA THR A 106 -27.47 -11.78 0.79
C THR A 106 -27.73 -10.49 0.02
N PRO A 107 -28.21 -9.42 0.66
CA PRO A 107 -28.42 -8.15 -0.02
C PRO A 107 -27.14 -7.70 -0.74
N LYS A 108 -27.28 -7.21 -1.98
CA LYS A 108 -26.16 -6.61 -2.71
C LYS A 108 -25.62 -5.43 -1.90
N PRO A 109 -24.29 -5.26 -1.78
CA PRO A 109 -23.69 -4.08 -1.17
C PRO A 109 -24.21 -2.78 -1.82
N PRO A 110 -24.31 -1.68 -1.07
CA PRO A 110 -24.65 -0.38 -1.65
C PRO A 110 -23.59 0.05 -2.68
N ALA A 111 -23.94 0.95 -3.60
CA ALA A 111 -22.99 1.47 -4.58
C ALA A 111 -21.95 2.43 -3.96
N THR A 112 -22.29 3.05 -2.83
CA THR A 112 -21.46 4.01 -2.10
C THR A 112 -21.62 3.78 -0.61
N LYS A 113 -20.52 3.81 0.13
CA LYS A 113 -20.52 3.80 1.59
C LYS A 113 -19.27 4.49 2.12
N VAL A 114 -19.43 5.35 3.12
CA VAL A 114 -18.34 5.93 3.89
C VAL A 114 -18.60 5.62 5.36
N LEU A 115 -17.59 5.16 6.08
CA LEU A 115 -17.70 4.87 7.51
C LEU A 115 -17.62 6.17 8.31
N ASP A 116 -18.35 6.22 9.41
CA ASP A 116 -18.05 7.17 10.48
C ASP A 116 -16.81 6.65 11.22
N TYR A 117 -15.82 7.52 11.41
CA TYR A 117 -14.58 7.19 12.11
C TYR A 117 -14.10 8.42 12.88
N ASP A 118 -13.26 8.20 13.89
CA ASP A 118 -12.55 9.28 14.55
C ASP A 118 -11.20 9.43 13.83
N TYR A 119 -11.01 10.51 13.07
CA TYR A 119 -9.73 10.78 12.41
C TYR A 119 -8.67 11.23 13.42
N GLU A 120 -7.44 10.77 13.22
CA GLU A 120 -6.25 11.32 13.88
C GLU A 120 -5.06 11.26 12.91
N ALA A 121 -4.33 12.38 12.84
CA ALA A 121 -3.07 12.46 12.10
C ALA A 121 -1.96 11.75 12.88
N GLN A 122 -0.90 11.32 12.19
CA GLN A 122 0.24 10.69 12.84
C GLN A 122 0.92 11.68 13.78
N ASN A 123 1.24 11.24 14.99
CA ASN A 123 1.86 12.10 16.01
C ASN A 123 3.38 12.23 15.86
N THR A 124 4.03 11.34 15.11
CA THR A 124 5.46 11.40 14.73
C THR A 124 5.63 11.00 13.26
N TYR A 125 6.80 11.30 12.68
CA TYR A 125 7.07 11.06 11.26
C TYR A 125 7.04 9.57 10.85
N TYR A 126 7.26 8.66 11.80
CA TYR A 126 7.29 7.20 11.57
C TYR A 126 5.98 6.49 11.96
N ASN A 127 4.99 7.21 12.50
CA ASN A 127 3.79 6.61 13.09
C ASN A 127 2.62 6.42 12.11
N CYS A 128 2.86 6.43 10.80
CA CYS A 128 1.80 6.26 9.81
C CYS A 128 1.07 4.92 9.95
N GLY A 129 1.77 3.83 10.26
CA GLY A 129 1.16 2.51 10.48
C GLY A 129 0.17 2.49 11.65
N PRO A 130 0.58 2.93 12.86
CA PRO A 130 -0.33 3.05 13.99
C PRO A 130 -1.48 4.04 13.76
N ALA A 131 -1.24 5.18 13.13
CA ALA A 131 -2.28 6.16 12.81
C ALA A 131 -3.33 5.61 11.82
N ALA A 132 -2.89 4.95 10.74
CA ALA A 132 -3.79 4.31 9.78
C ALA A 132 -4.60 3.17 10.43
N THR A 133 -3.94 2.34 11.24
CA THR A 133 -4.59 1.25 11.98
C THR A 133 -5.63 1.78 12.95
N ARG A 134 -5.32 2.85 13.68
CA ARG A 134 -6.26 3.54 14.56
C ARG A 134 -7.48 4.05 13.78
N ASN A 135 -7.27 4.76 12.68
CA ASN A 135 -8.36 5.31 11.87
C ASN A 135 -9.27 4.21 11.30
N ALA A 136 -8.70 3.04 10.96
CA ALA A 136 -9.48 1.87 10.55
C ALA A 136 -10.26 1.21 11.71
N LEU A 137 -9.67 1.09 12.89
CA LEU A 137 -10.30 0.53 14.09
C LEU A 137 -11.41 1.41 14.64
N SER A 138 -11.24 2.74 14.61
CA SER A 138 -12.26 3.68 15.08
C SER A 138 -13.52 3.60 14.21
N ALA A 139 -13.37 3.26 12.93
CA ALA A 139 -14.49 2.98 12.03
C ALA A 139 -15.31 1.73 12.43
N ALA A 140 -14.68 0.77 13.11
CA ALA A 140 -15.34 -0.38 13.73
C ALA A 140 -15.83 -0.10 15.17
N GLY A 141 -15.72 1.15 15.65
CA GLY A 141 -16.10 1.56 17.00
C GLY A 141 -15.10 1.15 18.08
N ILE A 142 -13.86 0.84 17.71
CA ILE A 142 -12.78 0.43 18.62
C ILE A 142 -11.85 1.63 18.83
N ASP A 143 -11.76 2.10 20.07
CA ASP A 143 -10.92 3.23 20.46
C ASP A 143 -9.56 2.73 20.96
N ARG A 144 -8.49 3.19 20.32
CA ARG A 144 -7.10 2.83 20.62
C ARG A 144 -6.20 4.04 20.41
N THR A 145 -5.10 4.11 21.15
CA THR A 145 -4.09 5.16 20.95
C THR A 145 -3.04 4.72 19.93
N GLN A 146 -2.38 5.68 19.28
CA GLN A 146 -1.25 5.37 18.38
C GLN A 146 -0.05 4.79 19.14
N GLU A 147 0.10 5.07 20.44
CA GLU A 147 1.18 4.54 21.28
C GLU A 147 0.99 3.03 21.51
N GLU A 148 -0.21 2.63 21.95
CA GLU A 148 -0.55 1.21 22.14
C GLU A 148 -0.39 0.42 20.83
N LEU A 149 -0.95 0.95 19.74
CA LEU A 149 -0.85 0.32 18.42
C LEU A 149 0.59 0.30 17.92
N GLY A 150 1.38 1.34 18.20
CA GLY A 150 2.80 1.39 17.87
C GLY A 150 3.59 0.24 18.48
N ALA A 151 3.37 -0.02 19.78
CA ALA A 151 3.98 -1.15 20.48
C ALA A 151 3.55 -2.51 19.89
N GLU A 152 2.26 -2.70 19.62
CA GLU A 152 1.73 -3.96 19.09
C GLU A 152 2.13 -4.23 17.63
N LEU A 153 2.25 -3.17 16.83
CA LEU A 153 2.72 -3.22 15.44
C LEU A 153 4.23 -3.40 15.35
N GLY A 154 4.98 -3.24 16.43
CA GLY A 154 6.44 -3.24 16.41
C GLY A 154 7.01 -2.04 15.64
N THR A 155 6.32 -0.90 15.72
CA THR A 155 6.71 0.33 15.03
C THR A 155 7.96 0.90 15.67
N THR A 156 8.95 1.24 14.85
CA THR A 156 10.19 1.90 15.28
C THR A 156 10.34 3.24 14.56
N GLU A 157 11.46 3.94 14.74
CA GLU A 157 11.80 5.12 13.94
C GLU A 157 11.90 4.81 12.43
N MET A 158 12.03 3.53 12.06
CA MET A 158 11.98 3.06 10.66
C MET A 158 10.54 2.77 10.16
N GLY A 159 9.52 3.02 10.99
CA GLY A 159 8.12 2.76 10.69
C GLY A 159 7.65 1.35 11.04
N THR A 160 6.45 0.98 10.57
CA THR A 160 5.87 -0.37 10.67
C THR A 160 6.32 -1.24 9.49
N ASN A 161 6.84 -2.43 9.76
CA ASN A 161 7.54 -3.24 8.76
C ASN A 161 6.63 -3.69 7.60
N SER A 162 5.45 -4.24 7.88
CA SER A 162 4.65 -4.84 6.82
C SER A 162 3.13 -4.81 7.02
N ALA A 163 2.41 -5.09 5.92
CA ALA A 163 0.97 -5.24 5.96
C ALA A 163 0.54 -6.45 6.82
N GLU A 164 1.38 -7.50 6.97
CA GLU A 164 1.11 -8.59 7.90
C GLU A 164 0.98 -8.10 9.35
N ASP A 165 1.80 -7.13 9.77
CA ASP A 165 1.72 -6.54 11.12
C ASP A 165 0.38 -5.84 11.35
N THR A 166 -0.03 -5.01 10.38
CA THR A 166 -1.34 -4.33 10.45
C THR A 166 -2.48 -5.35 10.46
N THR A 167 -2.43 -6.39 9.63
CA THR A 167 -3.44 -7.46 9.63
C THR A 167 -3.50 -8.17 10.98
N ARG A 168 -2.35 -8.51 11.58
CA ARG A 168 -2.27 -9.19 12.88
C ARG A 168 -2.93 -8.35 13.97
N VAL A 169 -2.59 -7.07 14.07
CA VAL A 169 -3.15 -6.16 15.09
C VAL A 169 -4.64 -5.91 14.84
N LEU A 170 -5.05 -5.62 13.61
CA LEU A 170 -6.48 -5.46 13.26
C LEU A 170 -7.31 -6.69 13.63
N ASN A 171 -6.76 -7.90 13.45
CA ASN A 171 -7.43 -9.15 13.78
C ASN A 171 -7.45 -9.51 15.27
N ALA A 172 -6.57 -8.92 16.08
CA ALA A 172 -6.61 -9.04 17.53
C ALA A 172 -7.80 -8.26 18.12
N GLU A 173 -8.15 -7.15 17.47
CA GLU A 173 -9.20 -6.23 17.93
C GLU A 173 -10.60 -6.59 17.42
N VAL A 174 -10.69 -7.17 16.22
CA VAL A 174 -11.97 -7.44 15.56
C VAL A 174 -12.36 -8.92 15.67
N LYS A 175 -13.56 -9.18 16.19
CA LYS A 175 -14.11 -10.53 16.36
C LYS A 175 -14.08 -11.34 15.07
N GLY A 176 -13.57 -12.57 15.17
CA GLY A 176 -13.52 -13.53 14.07
C GLY A 176 -12.36 -13.32 13.10
N SER A 177 -11.46 -12.37 13.40
CA SER A 177 -10.22 -12.11 12.67
C SER A 177 -10.45 -12.06 11.14
N PRO A 178 -11.29 -11.12 10.66
CA PRO A 178 -11.74 -11.12 9.26
C PRO A 178 -10.68 -10.63 8.27
N TYR A 179 -9.67 -9.89 8.72
CA TYR A 179 -8.68 -9.27 7.84
C TYR A 179 -7.74 -10.30 7.24
N ARG A 180 -7.40 -10.11 5.96
CA ARG A 180 -6.38 -10.88 5.27
C ARG A 180 -5.38 -9.94 4.63
N THR A 181 -4.10 -10.26 4.82
CA THR A 181 -3.03 -9.61 4.08
C THR A 181 -3.08 -10.02 2.62
N ARG A 182 -2.90 -9.04 1.74
CA ARG A 182 -2.76 -9.22 0.31
C ARG A 182 -1.56 -8.43 -0.15
N MET A 183 -0.58 -9.13 -0.70
CA MET A 183 0.66 -8.54 -1.20
C MET A 183 0.62 -8.44 -2.72
N PHE A 184 1.08 -7.32 -3.26
CA PHE A 184 1.28 -7.10 -4.68
C PHE A 184 2.79 -7.08 -4.95
N PRO A 185 3.44 -8.22 -5.28
CA PRO A 185 4.90 -8.29 -5.38
C PRO A 185 5.48 -7.46 -6.55
N GLY A 186 4.64 -7.04 -7.49
CA GLY A 186 4.98 -6.16 -8.60
C GLY A 186 3.72 -5.41 -9.04
N ALA A 187 3.77 -4.83 -10.24
CA ALA A 187 2.63 -4.12 -10.80
C ALA A 187 1.36 -5.01 -10.78
N PRO A 188 0.22 -4.48 -10.29
CA PRO A 188 -0.99 -5.28 -10.12
C PRO A 188 -1.57 -5.70 -11.47
N SER A 189 -1.95 -6.97 -11.57
CA SER A 189 -2.80 -7.46 -12.66
C SER A 189 -4.25 -6.97 -12.52
N PRO A 190 -5.05 -6.98 -13.61
CA PRO A 190 -6.48 -6.66 -13.53
C PRO A 190 -7.23 -7.48 -12.46
N ALA A 191 -6.92 -8.78 -12.33
CA ALA A 191 -7.53 -9.62 -11.30
C ALA A 191 -7.17 -9.19 -9.86
N GLN A 192 -5.97 -8.65 -9.64
CA GLN A 192 -5.58 -8.07 -8.35
C GLN A 192 -6.30 -6.75 -8.08
N MET A 193 -6.49 -5.91 -9.10
CA MET A 193 -7.28 -4.68 -8.99
C MET A 193 -8.75 -4.98 -8.67
N ASP A 194 -9.37 -5.92 -9.39
CA ASP A 194 -10.74 -6.39 -9.13
C ASP A 194 -10.88 -6.95 -7.71
N ARG A 195 -9.86 -7.68 -7.24
CA ARG A 195 -9.83 -8.21 -5.88
C ARG A 195 -9.73 -7.10 -4.85
N LEU A 196 -8.85 -6.12 -5.03
CA LEU A 196 -8.77 -4.97 -4.11
C LEU A 196 -10.12 -4.25 -4.03
N GLN A 197 -10.77 -4.01 -5.17
CA GLN A 197 -12.11 -3.43 -5.21
C GLN A 197 -13.12 -4.27 -4.41
N ALA A 198 -13.16 -5.58 -4.64
CA ALA A 198 -14.08 -6.48 -3.94
C ALA A 198 -13.81 -6.54 -2.42
N ASP A 199 -12.54 -6.61 -2.03
CA ASP A 199 -12.10 -6.68 -0.63
C ASP A 199 -12.43 -5.37 0.10
N VAL A 200 -12.21 -4.20 -0.52
CA VAL A 200 -12.62 -2.89 0.02
C VAL A 200 -14.14 -2.79 0.16
N VAL A 201 -14.90 -3.12 -0.89
CA VAL A 201 -16.37 -3.08 -0.83
C VAL A 201 -16.88 -3.97 0.29
N LYS A 202 -16.34 -5.18 0.43
CA LYS A 202 -16.71 -6.10 1.49
C LYS A 202 -16.38 -5.53 2.87
N ALA A 203 -15.13 -5.14 3.12
CA ALA A 203 -14.68 -4.65 4.42
C ALA A 203 -15.50 -3.43 4.89
N ILE A 204 -15.65 -2.43 4.02
CA ILE A 204 -16.38 -1.21 4.32
C ILE A 204 -17.87 -1.50 4.50
N THR A 205 -18.47 -2.40 3.70
CA THR A 205 -19.86 -2.83 3.89
C THR A 205 -20.06 -3.51 5.24
N ASP A 206 -19.07 -4.25 5.72
CA ASP A 206 -19.06 -4.90 7.04
C ASP A 206 -18.68 -3.94 8.19
N GLY A 207 -18.43 -2.66 7.93
CA GLY A 207 -18.10 -1.67 8.97
C GLY A 207 -16.62 -1.66 9.38
N ARG A 208 -15.72 -2.11 8.50
CA ARG A 208 -14.28 -2.22 8.75
C ARG A 208 -13.50 -1.36 7.76
N GLY A 209 -12.61 -0.51 8.25
CA GLY A 209 -11.64 0.19 7.40
C GLY A 209 -10.57 -0.75 6.86
N VAL A 210 -9.99 -0.46 5.70
CA VAL A 210 -8.84 -1.21 5.15
C VAL A 210 -7.57 -0.43 5.41
N VAL A 211 -6.47 -1.09 5.79
CA VAL A 211 -5.17 -0.44 5.94
C VAL A 211 -4.28 -0.84 4.77
N ALA A 212 -3.66 0.13 4.10
CA ALA A 212 -2.82 -0.10 2.93
C ALA A 212 -1.44 0.53 3.12
N ASN A 213 -0.39 -0.20 2.73
CA ASN A 213 0.97 0.30 2.64
C ASN A 213 1.21 0.74 1.19
N VAL A 214 1.47 2.02 0.99
CA VAL A 214 1.69 2.64 -0.31
C VAL A 214 3.14 3.06 -0.46
N VAL A 215 3.63 3.21 -1.70
CA VAL A 215 5.00 3.65 -1.97
C VAL A 215 5.06 4.41 -3.30
N GLY A 216 5.88 5.46 -3.32
CA GLY A 216 5.98 6.35 -4.47
C GLY A 216 4.81 7.33 -4.48
N ASP A 217 4.29 7.61 -5.67
CA ASP A 217 3.40 8.75 -5.85
C ASP A 217 2.05 8.35 -6.45
N ALA A 218 1.03 9.14 -6.13
CA ALA A 218 -0.30 9.01 -6.68
C ALA A 218 -0.97 10.38 -6.84
N THR A 219 -1.93 10.46 -7.77
CA THR A 219 -2.80 11.62 -7.95
C THR A 219 -4.22 11.23 -7.59
N ASP A 220 -4.86 12.03 -6.74
CA ASP A 220 -6.26 11.83 -6.36
C ASP A 220 -7.23 12.28 -7.48
N THR A 221 -8.53 12.04 -7.31
CA THR A 221 -9.53 12.37 -8.34
C THR A 221 -9.75 13.86 -8.57
N ASP A 222 -9.28 14.70 -7.65
CA ASP A 222 -9.39 16.16 -7.72
C ASP A 222 -8.08 16.80 -8.24
N GLY A 223 -7.08 15.97 -8.59
CA GLY A 223 -5.79 16.40 -9.10
C GLY A 223 -4.73 16.68 -8.03
N GLY A 224 -5.01 16.37 -6.76
CA GLY A 224 -4.05 16.49 -5.66
C GLY A 224 -2.94 15.44 -5.76
N TRP A 225 -1.71 15.87 -5.56
CA TRP A 225 -0.51 15.03 -5.64
C TRP A 225 -0.06 14.55 -4.26
N HIS A 226 0.14 13.24 -4.13
CA HIS A 226 0.55 12.58 -2.89
C HIS A 226 1.84 11.80 -3.14
N SER A 227 2.88 12.03 -2.33
CA SER A 227 4.22 11.50 -2.58
C SER A 227 4.85 10.92 -1.31
N TYR A 228 5.12 9.61 -1.35
CA TYR A 228 5.68 8.83 -0.25
C TYR A 228 6.75 7.86 -0.75
N GLY A 229 7.89 8.39 -1.21
CA GLY A 229 8.99 7.59 -1.76
C GLY A 229 9.54 6.50 -0.83
N GLY A 230 9.57 6.75 0.49
CA GLY A 230 9.97 5.75 1.50
C GLY A 230 8.88 4.73 1.85
N GLY A 231 7.65 5.01 1.44
CA GLY A 231 6.44 4.29 1.82
C GLY A 231 5.65 5.00 2.91
N HIS A 232 4.36 4.69 2.99
CA HIS A 232 3.41 5.28 3.92
C HIS A 232 2.25 4.32 4.18
N TYR A 233 1.60 4.43 5.34
CA TYR A 233 0.36 3.70 5.60
C TYR A 233 -0.82 4.66 5.60
N ILE A 234 -1.87 4.24 4.91
CA ILE A 234 -3.13 4.97 4.81
C ILE A 234 -4.30 4.06 5.17
N ALA A 235 -5.41 4.66 5.63
CA ALA A 235 -6.65 3.95 5.86
C ALA A 235 -7.66 4.24 4.74
N VAL A 236 -8.26 3.21 4.16
CA VAL A 236 -9.44 3.35 3.30
C VAL A 236 -10.68 3.26 4.18
N VAL A 237 -11.48 4.32 4.18
CA VAL A 237 -12.65 4.49 5.06
C VAL A 237 -13.97 4.59 4.30
N GLY A 238 -13.92 4.50 2.97
CA GLY A 238 -15.12 4.51 2.16
C GLY A 238 -14.89 4.13 0.71
N TYR A 239 -15.98 3.98 -0.02
CA TYR A 239 -16.00 3.80 -1.46
C TYR A 239 -17.21 4.47 -2.09
N LYS A 240 -17.11 4.77 -3.39
CA LYS A 240 -18.21 5.13 -4.28
C LYS A 240 -18.11 4.33 -5.58
N ASP A 241 -19.14 4.42 -6.42
CA ASP A 241 -19.17 3.80 -7.75
C ASP A 241 -18.91 2.29 -7.73
N ASN A 242 -19.50 1.58 -6.76
CA ASN A 242 -19.32 0.15 -6.49
C ASN A 242 -17.87 -0.25 -6.19
N GLY A 243 -17.09 0.66 -5.59
CA GLY A 243 -15.70 0.39 -5.23
C GLY A 243 -14.68 0.78 -6.30
N ARG A 244 -15.07 1.52 -7.34
CA ARG A 244 -14.12 2.03 -8.35
C ARG A 244 -13.31 3.23 -7.86
N THR A 245 -13.83 3.94 -6.87
CA THR A 245 -13.14 5.04 -6.20
C THR A 245 -13.28 4.85 -4.70
N VAL A 246 -12.19 5.06 -3.98
CA VAL A 246 -12.07 4.84 -2.54
C VAL A 246 -11.73 6.13 -1.83
N ARG A 247 -12.22 6.27 -0.60
CA ARG A 247 -11.93 7.42 0.26
C ARG A 247 -10.79 7.06 1.19
N ILE A 248 -9.72 7.82 1.11
CA ILE A 248 -8.55 7.69 1.97
C ILE A 248 -8.73 8.60 3.19
N ALA A 249 -8.36 8.09 4.36
CA ALA A 249 -8.04 8.86 5.55
C ALA A 249 -6.52 8.82 5.71
N ASP A 250 -5.87 9.91 5.33
CA ASP A 250 -4.42 10.00 5.28
C ASP A 250 -3.90 10.70 6.53
N SER A 251 -3.06 10.02 7.29
CA SER A 251 -2.55 10.55 8.56
C SER A 251 -1.37 11.50 8.40
N ALA A 252 -0.81 11.67 7.21
CA ALA A 252 0.42 12.45 6.99
C ALA A 252 0.21 13.96 7.22
N ASN A 253 -0.93 14.51 6.80
CA ASN A 253 -1.20 15.94 6.87
C ASN A 253 -2.55 16.21 7.54
N PRO A 254 -2.58 16.78 8.76
CA PRO A 254 -3.85 17.11 9.43
C PRO A 254 -4.69 18.16 8.67
N ALA A 255 -4.08 18.98 7.80
CA ALA A 255 -4.79 19.96 6.98
C ALA A 255 -5.48 19.33 5.75
N ASP A 256 -5.04 18.14 5.34
CA ASP A 256 -5.63 17.37 4.24
C ASP A 256 -5.93 15.92 4.69
N PRO A 257 -6.94 15.74 5.55
CA PRO A 257 -7.16 14.49 6.26
C PRO A 257 -7.83 13.40 5.40
N SER A 258 -8.40 13.75 4.24
CA SER A 258 -9.09 12.78 3.39
C SER A 258 -9.27 13.24 1.96
N TYR A 259 -9.04 12.33 1.01
CA TYR A 259 -9.23 12.52 -0.42
C TYR A 259 -9.84 11.27 -1.07
N TRP A 260 -10.27 11.40 -2.32
CA TRP A 260 -10.79 10.29 -3.13
C TRP A 260 -9.77 9.89 -4.18
N ILE A 261 -9.48 8.60 -4.33
CA ILE A 261 -8.57 8.07 -5.36
C ILE A 261 -9.23 6.90 -6.07
N THR A 262 -8.90 6.66 -7.34
CA THR A 262 -9.41 5.46 -8.01
C THR A 262 -8.79 4.21 -7.38
N THR A 263 -9.54 3.11 -7.38
CA THR A 263 -9.03 1.83 -6.84
C THR A 263 -7.89 1.28 -7.68
N ILE A 264 -7.83 1.65 -8.96
CA ILE A 264 -6.72 1.30 -9.86
C ILE A 264 -5.45 2.06 -9.44
N ASP A 265 -5.55 3.36 -9.20
CA ASP A 265 -4.40 4.16 -8.74
C ASP A 265 -3.94 3.70 -7.36
N LEU A 266 -4.86 3.40 -6.45
CA LEU A 266 -4.50 2.78 -5.16
C LEU A 266 -3.81 1.43 -5.36
N ALA A 267 -4.30 0.57 -6.26
CA ALA A 267 -3.66 -0.72 -6.53
C ALA A 267 -2.23 -0.54 -7.03
N ASN A 268 -2.01 0.43 -7.93
CA ASN A 268 -0.67 0.76 -8.42
C ASN A 268 0.21 1.34 -7.31
N TRP A 269 -0.34 2.16 -6.42
CA TRP A 269 0.40 2.78 -5.32
C TRP A 269 0.82 1.77 -4.23
N ILE A 270 0.10 0.65 -4.10
CA ILE A 270 0.43 -0.49 -3.22
C ILE A 270 1.44 -1.45 -3.89
N THR A 271 1.95 -1.17 -5.10
CA THR A 271 2.94 -2.02 -5.77
C THR A 271 4.14 -2.31 -4.86
N SER A 272 4.61 -3.57 -4.85
CA SER A 272 5.65 -4.13 -3.95
C SER A 272 5.28 -4.18 -2.46
N ARG A 273 4.09 -3.72 -2.09
CA ARG A 273 3.58 -3.64 -0.72
C ARG A 273 2.31 -4.49 -0.59
N GLY A 274 1.44 -4.14 0.35
CA GLY A 274 0.19 -4.85 0.56
C GLY A 274 -0.83 -4.08 1.39
N TYR A 275 -1.98 -4.71 1.58
CA TYR A 275 -3.10 -4.18 2.36
C TYR A 275 -3.76 -5.24 3.23
N SER A 276 -4.58 -4.77 4.18
CA SER A 276 -5.31 -5.53 5.19
C SER A 276 -6.81 -5.28 5.06
N ALA A 277 -7.59 -6.24 4.54
CA ALA A 277 -9.04 -6.12 4.30
C ALA A 277 -9.85 -7.35 4.73
#